data_AF-A0A0V1CV54-F1
#
_entry.id   AF-A0A0V1CV54-F1
#
_cell.length_a   1.000
_cell.length_b   1.000
_cell.length_c   1.000
_cell.angle_alpha   90.00
_cell.angle_beta   90.00
_cell.angle_gamma   90.00
#
_symmetry.space_group_name_H-M   'P 1'
#
loop_
_entity.id
_entity.type
_entity.pdbx_description
1 polymer ?
#
loop_
_entity_poly.entity_id
_entity_poly.type
_entity_poly.pdbx_seq_one_letter_code
_entity_poly.pdbx_strand_id
1 'polypeptide(L)'
;MDEFDERKILSEVQLSLDAVLIEPSYKRDRSTEIELENQSNYDVAYKFCSPRPNQLSIIPPYGIVEANATTLLKVQLRKLIQPAWIPSDDLMSIHFAVVPHGITVANASQFWKYAPKITVRHILRVYYSPNIEDELPEENYEDGEELNKMMMQNDRFW
;
A
#
# COMPACT_ATOMS: atom_id res chain seq x y z
N MET A 1 -32.88 -2.42 -4.56
CA MET A 1 -31.76 -1.98 -5.41
C MET A 1 -31.35 -3.25 -6.11
N ASP A 2 -31.67 -3.40 -7.40
CA ASP A 2 -31.09 -4.50 -8.17
C ASP A 2 -29.59 -4.45 -7.93
N GLU A 3 -28.97 -5.61 -7.73
CA GLU A 3 -27.53 -5.76 -7.69
C GLU A 3 -27.02 -5.24 -9.04
N PHE A 4 -26.82 -3.92 -9.16
CA PHE A 4 -25.82 -3.37 -10.06
C PHE A 4 -24.62 -4.26 -9.84
N ASP A 5 -24.08 -4.83 -10.90
CA ASP A 5 -23.05 -5.83 -10.76
C ASP A 5 -21.77 -5.12 -10.28
N GLU A 6 -21.68 -4.86 -8.97
CA GLU A 6 -20.57 -4.19 -8.31
C GLU A 6 -19.29 -4.96 -8.62
N ARG A 7 -19.37 -6.29 -8.79
CA ARG A 7 -18.22 -7.09 -9.21
C ARG A 7 -17.79 -6.77 -10.63
N LYS A 8 -18.73 -6.55 -11.55
CA LYS A 8 -18.43 -6.07 -12.90
C LYS A 8 -17.77 -4.69 -12.87
N ILE A 9 -18.32 -3.73 -12.12
CA ILE A 9 -17.73 -2.39 -11.96
C ILE A 9 -16.29 -2.51 -11.42
N LEU A 10 -16.11 -3.28 -10.35
CA LEU A 10 -14.80 -3.47 -9.72
C LEU A 10 -13.81 -4.25 -10.59
N SER A 11 -14.27 -5.02 -11.57
CA SER A 11 -13.39 -5.69 -12.55
C SER A 11 -12.80 -4.73 -13.60
N GLU A 12 -13.37 -3.53 -13.73
CA GLU A 12 -12.88 -2.45 -14.61
C GLU A 12 -11.82 -1.58 -13.90
N VAL A 13 -11.43 -1.93 -12.67
CA VAL A 13 -10.36 -1.26 -11.91
C VAL A 13 -9.11 -2.11 -11.98
N GLN A 14 -8.01 -1.54 -12.46
CA GLN A 14 -6.79 -2.27 -12.77
C GLN A 14 -5.54 -1.52 -12.30
N LEU A 15 -4.50 -2.30 -11.98
CA LEU A 15 -3.17 -1.75 -11.74
C LEU A 15 -2.39 -1.83 -13.04
N SER A 16 -1.53 -0.86 -13.32
CA SER A 16 -0.65 -0.92 -14.49
C SER A 16 0.36 -2.07 -14.43
N LEU A 17 0.62 -2.60 -13.23
CA LEU A 17 1.59 -3.66 -12.97
C LEU A 17 1.05 -4.68 -11.95
N ASP A 18 1.30 -5.96 -12.23
CA ASP A 18 1.01 -7.06 -11.30
C ASP A 18 2.18 -7.35 -10.34
N ALA A 19 3.34 -6.76 -10.61
CA ALA A 19 4.54 -6.92 -9.81
C ALA A 19 5.46 -5.70 -9.86
N VAL A 20 6.19 -5.46 -8.77
CA VAL A 20 7.27 -4.48 -8.69
C VAL A 20 8.55 -5.13 -8.17
N LEU A 21 9.70 -4.66 -8.64
CA LEU A 21 11.01 -5.02 -8.12
C LEU A 21 11.60 -3.81 -7.40
N ILE A 22 11.94 -3.97 -6.12
CA ILE A 22 12.53 -2.92 -5.29
C ILE A 22 13.96 -3.32 -4.92
N GLU A 23 14.90 -2.41 -5.11
CA GLU A 23 16.26 -2.55 -4.60
C GLU A 23 16.32 -2.01 -3.17
N PRO A 24 16.50 -2.87 -2.14
CA PRO A 24 16.58 -2.41 -0.76
C PRO A 24 17.81 -1.51 -0.53
N SER A 25 17.78 -0.71 0.52
CA SER A 25 18.85 0.23 0.85
C SER A 25 18.94 0.43 2.36
N TYR A 26 20.16 0.49 2.91
CA TYR A 26 20.36 0.90 4.31
C TYR A 26 20.34 2.42 4.50
N LYS A 27 20.44 3.20 3.42
CA LYS A 27 20.62 4.65 3.48
C LYS A 27 19.34 5.44 3.31
N ARG A 28 18.43 4.98 2.45
CA ARG A 28 17.26 5.73 2.01
C ARG A 28 16.05 4.85 1.78
N ASP A 29 14.87 5.44 1.89
CA ASP A 29 13.64 4.80 1.44
C ASP A 29 13.68 4.63 -0.08
N ARG A 30 13.12 3.53 -0.56
CA ARG A 30 13.09 3.14 -1.97
C ARG A 30 11.65 3.03 -2.40
N SER A 31 11.33 3.55 -3.58
CA SER A 31 9.95 3.57 -4.06
C SER A 31 9.86 3.38 -5.55
N THR A 32 8.78 2.72 -5.97
CA THR A 32 8.38 2.54 -7.36
C THR A 32 6.97 3.08 -7.52
N GLU A 33 6.75 3.86 -8.58
CA GLU A 33 5.42 4.37 -8.93
C GLU A 33 4.64 3.30 -9.69
N ILE A 34 3.36 3.17 -9.36
CA ILE A 34 2.39 2.33 -10.05
C ILE A 34 1.13 3.17 -10.32
N GLU A 35 0.39 2.81 -11.37
CA GLU A 35 -0.86 3.46 -11.72
C GLU A 35 -2.02 2.57 -11.30
N LEU A 36 -3.05 3.18 -10.74
CA LEU A 36 -4.35 2.57 -10.48
C LEU A 36 -5.36 3.25 -11.40
N GLU A 37 -5.85 2.50 -12.38
CA GLU A 37 -6.80 2.96 -13.38
C GLU A 37 -8.21 2.47 -13.01
N ASN A 38 -9.18 3.39 -13.06
CA ASN A 38 -10.59 3.08 -12.92
C ASN A 38 -11.29 3.39 -14.24
N GLN A 39 -11.55 2.37 -15.05
CA GLN A 39 -12.25 2.51 -16.33
C GLN A 39 -13.77 2.51 -16.18
N SER A 40 -14.28 2.40 -14.95
CA SER A 40 -15.70 2.38 -14.67
C SER A 40 -16.29 3.78 -14.59
N ASN A 41 -17.61 3.86 -14.71
CA ASN A 41 -18.37 5.10 -14.55
C ASN A 41 -18.69 5.44 -13.08
N TYR A 42 -18.01 4.80 -12.12
CA TYR A 42 -18.27 4.95 -10.69
C TYR A 42 -16.99 5.25 -9.93
N ASP A 43 -17.10 6.04 -8.86
CA ASP A 43 -16.00 6.23 -7.94
C ASP A 43 -15.72 4.92 -7.18
N VAL A 44 -14.44 4.58 -7.06
CA VAL A 44 -14.00 3.34 -6.42
C VAL A 44 -13.04 3.67 -5.29
N ALA A 45 -13.37 3.21 -4.08
CA ALA A 45 -12.49 3.29 -2.94
C ALA A 45 -11.48 2.15 -3.01
N TYR A 46 -10.24 2.44 -2.62
CA TYR A 46 -9.20 1.44 -2.44
C TYR A 46 -8.61 1.47 -1.02
N LYS A 47 -8.13 0.31 -0.58
CA LYS A 47 -7.34 0.14 0.63
C LYS A 47 -6.24 -0.89 0.42
N PHE A 48 -5.03 -0.52 0.82
CA PHE A 48 -3.85 -1.37 0.77
C PHE A 48 -3.64 -2.10 2.10
N CYS A 49 -3.28 -3.38 1.99
CA CYS A 49 -2.84 -4.20 3.11
C CYS A 49 -1.47 -4.77 2.77
N SER A 50 -0.47 -4.42 3.59
CA SER A 50 0.90 -4.89 3.45
C SER A 50 1.16 -6.08 4.38
N PRO A 51 1.92 -7.10 3.94
CA PRO A 51 2.41 -8.14 4.83
C PRO A 51 3.46 -7.62 5.83
N ARG A 52 4.09 -6.46 5.54
CA ARG A 52 5.12 -5.83 6.37
C ARG A 52 4.78 -4.34 6.61
N PRO A 53 3.70 -4.02 7.35
CA PRO A 53 3.15 -2.65 7.42
C PRO A 53 4.15 -1.60 7.94
N ASN A 54 5.15 -2.00 8.71
CA ASN A 54 6.19 -1.10 9.24
C ASN A 54 7.35 -0.84 8.27
N GLN A 55 7.44 -1.59 7.17
CA GLN A 55 8.57 -1.54 6.22
C GLN A 55 8.11 -1.30 4.79
N LEU A 56 7.07 -2.00 4.34
CA LEU A 56 6.52 -1.94 3.01
C LEU A 56 5.14 -1.29 3.06
N SER A 57 4.94 -0.21 2.33
CA SER A 57 3.67 0.51 2.27
C SER A 57 3.33 0.95 0.85
N ILE A 58 2.07 1.30 0.63
CA ILE A 58 1.67 2.09 -0.54
C ILE A 58 1.21 3.45 -0.06
N ILE A 59 1.64 4.49 -0.76
CA ILE A 59 1.32 5.88 -0.47
C ILE A 59 0.48 6.46 -1.61
N PRO A 60 -0.73 6.96 -1.33
CA PRO A 60 -1.45 6.87 -0.05
C PRO A 60 -2.03 5.45 0.20
N PRO A 61 -2.19 5.02 1.47
CA PRO A 61 -2.59 3.65 1.84
C PRO A 61 -4.08 3.35 1.62
N TYR A 62 -4.89 4.39 1.44
CA TYR A 62 -6.28 4.32 1.05
C TYR A 62 -6.65 5.60 0.32
N GLY A 63 -7.73 5.55 -0.46
CA GLY A 63 -8.23 6.70 -1.21
C GLY A 63 -9.43 6.34 -2.04
N ILE A 64 -9.80 7.26 -2.92
CA ILE A 64 -10.85 7.09 -3.93
C ILE A 64 -10.21 7.39 -5.28
N VAL A 65 -10.47 6.53 -6.26
CA VAL A 65 -10.21 6.82 -7.68
C VAL A 65 -11.54 7.18 -8.31
N GLU A 66 -11.60 8.38 -8.87
CA GLU A 66 -12.80 8.89 -9.54
C GLU A 66 -13.14 8.03 -10.76
N ALA A 67 -14.39 8.09 -11.21
CA ALA A 67 -14.82 7.46 -12.46
C ALA A 67 -13.95 7.90 -13.66
N ASN A 68 -13.55 6.95 -14.50
CA ASN A 68 -12.72 7.18 -15.70
C ASN A 68 -11.41 7.94 -15.41
N ALA A 69 -10.79 7.69 -14.25
CA ALA A 69 -9.58 8.37 -13.81
C ALA A 69 -8.44 7.40 -13.49
N THR A 70 -7.23 7.95 -13.46
CA THR A 70 -6.00 7.24 -13.06
C THR A 70 -5.38 7.96 -11.87
N THR A 71 -4.98 7.19 -10.87
CA THR A 71 -4.27 7.68 -9.68
C THR A 71 -2.88 7.07 -9.64
N LEU A 72 -1.87 7.93 -9.42
CA LEU A 72 -0.48 7.50 -9.18
C LEU A 72 -0.29 7.13 -7.71
N LEU A 73 0.32 5.98 -7.48
CA LEU A 73 0.59 5.42 -6.17
C LEU A 73 2.07 5.08 -6.05
N LYS A 74 2.61 5.16 -4.84
CA LYS A 74 4.02 4.80 -4.57
C LYS A 74 4.09 3.57 -3.70
N VAL A 75 4.61 2.47 -4.24
CA VAL A 75 5.04 1.32 -3.43
C VAL A 75 6.38 1.69 -2.82
N GLN A 76 6.45 1.79 -1.50
CA GLN A 76 7.63 2.22 -0.77
C GLN A 76 8.11 1.13 0.18
N LEU A 77 9.39 0.79 0.06
CA LEU A 77 10.15 0.08 1.08
C LEU A 77 10.97 1.10 1.87
N ARG A 78 10.77 1.17 3.19
CA ARG A 78 11.60 1.97 4.08
C ARG A 78 13.03 1.48 4.09
N LYS A 79 13.98 2.38 4.34
CA LYS A 79 15.37 2.00 4.54
C LYS A 79 15.49 0.88 5.57
N LEU A 80 16.37 -0.06 5.28
CA LEU A 80 16.66 -1.16 6.17
C LEU A 80 17.44 -0.64 7.38
N ILE A 81 17.11 -1.17 8.55
CA ILE A 81 17.76 -0.82 9.83
C ILE A 81 18.39 -2.04 10.52
N GLN A 82 18.16 -3.25 9.99
CA GLN A 82 18.61 -4.50 10.59
C GLN A 82 19.60 -5.24 9.68
N PRO A 83 20.70 -5.78 10.22
CA PRO A 83 21.71 -6.54 9.48
C PRO A 83 21.23 -7.78 8.76
N ALA A 84 20.21 -8.44 9.31
CA ALA A 84 19.73 -9.75 8.86
C ALA A 84 18.43 -9.64 8.07
N TRP A 85 18.24 -8.56 7.30
CA TRP A 85 17.05 -8.45 6.48
C TRP A 85 17.11 -9.49 5.34
N ILE A 86 16.20 -10.46 5.40
CA ILE A 86 16.11 -11.52 4.39
C ILE A 86 15.06 -11.09 3.37
N PRO A 87 15.45 -10.91 2.08
CA PRO A 87 14.48 -10.71 1.01
C PRO A 87 13.60 -11.95 0.92
N SER A 88 12.29 -11.75 1.10
CA SER A 88 11.27 -12.72 0.76
C SER A 88 10.23 -12.03 -0.08
N ASP A 89 9.77 -12.67 -1.14
CA ASP A 89 8.71 -12.12 -1.97
C ASP A 89 7.48 -11.83 -1.12
N ASP A 90 6.98 -10.60 -1.24
CA ASP A 90 5.81 -10.14 -0.50
C ASP A 90 4.60 -10.09 -1.43
N LEU A 91 3.43 -10.44 -0.89
CA LEU A 91 2.16 -10.33 -1.58
C LEU A 91 1.33 -9.24 -0.92
N MET A 92 1.29 -8.06 -1.54
CA MET A 92 0.43 -6.97 -1.10
C MET A 92 -0.99 -7.18 -1.62
N SER A 93 -1.99 -6.98 -0.77
CA SER A 93 -3.39 -7.03 -1.18
C SER A 93 -4.03 -5.66 -1.26
N ILE A 94 -4.85 -5.49 -2.29
CA ILE A 94 -5.47 -4.23 -2.65
C ILE A 94 -6.96 -4.50 -2.73
N HIS A 95 -7.73 -3.86 -1.87
CA HIS A 95 -9.15 -4.07 -1.76
C HIS A 95 -9.87 -2.90 -2.41
N PHE A 96 -10.80 -3.20 -3.31
CA PHE A 96 -11.64 -2.24 -3.99
C PHE A 96 -13.10 -2.39 -3.58
N ALA A 97 -13.80 -1.28 -3.48
CA ALA A 97 -15.24 -1.23 -3.24
C ALA A 97 -15.85 -0.02 -3.94
N VAL A 98 -17.06 -0.19 -4.48
CA VAL A 98 -17.80 0.90 -5.12
C VAL A 98 -18.21 1.90 -4.05
N VAL A 99 -17.99 3.18 -4.31
CA VAL A 99 -18.29 4.26 -3.37
C VAL A 99 -19.79 4.59 -3.44
N PRO A 100 -20.54 4.51 -2.33
CA PRO A 100 -21.91 5.00 -2.28
C PRO A 100 -21.95 6.54 -2.41
N HIS A 101 -23.05 7.06 -2.95
CA HIS A 101 -23.26 8.51 -3.04
C HIS A 101 -23.08 9.20 -1.67
N GLY A 102 -22.23 10.22 -1.60
CA GLY A 102 -21.98 11.03 -0.40
C GLY A 102 -20.72 10.68 0.40
N ILE A 103 -20.01 9.60 0.04
CA ILE A 103 -18.66 9.34 0.54
C ILE A 103 -17.65 10.15 -0.31
N THR A 104 -16.69 10.78 0.35
CA THR A 104 -15.67 11.64 -0.26
C THR A 104 -14.28 11.23 0.21
N VAL A 105 -13.23 11.76 -0.43
CA VAL A 105 -11.84 11.48 -0.03
C VAL A 105 -11.60 11.78 1.45
N ALA A 106 -12.24 12.82 1.99
CA ALA A 106 -12.09 13.24 3.38
C ALA A 106 -12.63 12.23 4.41
N ASN A 107 -13.59 11.37 4.02
CA ASN A 107 -14.17 10.35 4.89
C ASN A 107 -13.90 8.91 4.41
N ALA A 108 -13.03 8.72 3.41
CA ALA A 108 -12.68 7.42 2.86
C ALA A 108 -12.13 6.46 3.92
N SER A 109 -11.42 6.95 4.94
CA SER A 109 -10.98 6.10 6.05
C SER A 109 -12.13 5.58 6.92
N GLN A 110 -13.20 6.35 7.08
CA GLN A 110 -14.40 5.95 7.81
C GLN A 110 -15.21 4.93 7.03
N PHE A 111 -15.22 5.03 5.70
CA PHE A 111 -15.85 4.05 4.82
C PHE A 111 -15.30 2.64 5.06
N TRP A 112 -14.00 2.50 5.30
CA TRP A 112 -13.37 1.21 5.59
C TRP A 112 -13.57 0.70 7.04
N LYS A 113 -14.11 1.51 7.96
CA LYS A 113 -14.42 1.05 9.34
C LYS A 113 -15.58 0.06 9.35
N TYR A 114 -16.54 0.23 8.46
CA TYR A 114 -17.63 -0.72 8.23
C TYR A 114 -17.37 -1.39 6.89
N ALA A 115 -16.81 -2.60 6.93
CA ALA A 115 -16.37 -3.31 5.74
C ALA A 115 -17.49 -3.32 4.67
N PRO A 116 -17.22 -2.84 3.44
CA PRO A 116 -18.19 -2.87 2.35
C PRO A 116 -18.67 -4.29 2.08
N LYS A 117 -19.95 -4.44 1.72
CA LYS A 117 -20.58 -5.75 1.53
C LYS A 117 -19.93 -6.54 0.38
N ILE A 118 -19.57 -5.86 -0.70
CA ILE A 118 -18.86 -6.42 -1.84
C ILE A 118 -17.50 -5.73 -1.92
N THR A 119 -16.46 -6.56 -1.96
CA THR A 119 -15.10 -6.11 -2.22
C THR A 119 -14.44 -7.03 -3.24
N VAL A 120 -13.59 -6.47 -4.09
CA VAL A 120 -12.71 -7.22 -4.99
C VAL A 120 -11.28 -7.02 -4.53
N ARG A 121 -10.48 -8.10 -4.55
CA ARG A 121 -9.10 -8.10 -4.06
C ARG A 121 -8.14 -8.34 -5.21
N HIS A 122 -7.23 -7.40 -5.43
CA HIS A 122 -6.09 -7.56 -6.34
C HIS A 122 -4.82 -7.82 -5.54
N ILE A 123 -3.88 -8.54 -6.15
CA ILE A 123 -2.60 -8.89 -5.54
C ILE A 123 -1.49 -8.22 -6.34
N LEU A 124 -0.67 -7.44 -5.64
CA LEU A 124 0.56 -6.89 -6.18
C LEU A 124 1.73 -7.68 -5.59
N ARG A 125 2.54 -8.30 -6.45
CA ARG A 125 3.75 -9.00 -6.03
C ARG A 125 4.89 -8.01 -5.85
N VAL A 126 5.59 -8.09 -4.73
CA VAL A 126 6.76 -7.26 -4.47
C VAL A 126 7.97 -8.17 -4.37
N TYR A 127 8.84 -8.05 -5.37
CA TYR A 127 10.13 -8.72 -5.41
C TYR A 127 11.21 -7.78 -4.92
N TYR A 128 12.28 -8.36 -4.39
CA TYR A 128 13.42 -7.62 -3.90
C TYR A 128 14.69 -8.04 -4.61
N SER A 129 15.50 -7.06 -5.00
CA SER A 129 16.85 -7.34 -5.49
C SER A 129 17.67 -8.01 -4.38
N PRO A 130 18.49 -9.03 -4.70
CA PRO A 130 19.40 -9.62 -3.72
C PRO A 130 20.50 -8.64 -3.30
N ASN A 131 20.77 -7.61 -4.11
CA ASN A 131 21.74 -6.57 -3.81
C ASN A 131 21.07 -5.47 -2.99
N ILE A 132 21.64 -5.21 -1.81
CA ILE A 132 21.23 -4.09 -0.96
C ILE A 132 22.18 -2.93 -1.25
N GLU A 133 21.61 -1.75 -1.48
CA GLU A 133 22.38 -0.52 -1.62
C GLU A 133 23.04 -0.16 -0.27
N ASP A 134 24.36 0.03 -0.33
CA ASP A 134 25.27 0.34 0.77
C ASP A 134 25.48 -0.80 1.78
N GLU A 135 26.55 -0.67 2.56
CA GLU A 135 26.80 -1.54 3.71
C GLU A 135 25.98 -1.06 4.90
N LEU A 136 25.75 -1.97 5.85
CA LEU A 136 25.15 -1.61 7.13
C LEU A 136 25.97 -0.49 7.78
N PRO A 137 25.34 0.59 8.24
CA PRO A 137 26.08 1.59 9.00
C PRO A 137 26.69 0.93 10.23
N GLU A 138 28.01 1.09 10.41
CA GLU A 138 28.69 0.77 11.66
C GLU A 138 28.19 1.76 12.73
N GLU A 139 27.12 1.43 13.46
CA GLU A 139 26.63 2.30 14.54
C GLU A 139 27.30 1.92 15.87
N ASN A 140 28.05 2.89 16.42
CA ASN A 140 28.13 3.07 17.87
C ASN A 140 26.69 3.28 18.35
N TYR A 141 26.02 2.21 18.77
CA TYR A 141 24.68 2.26 19.33
C TYR A 141 24.70 3.05 20.65
N GLU A 142 24.57 4.37 20.60
CA GLU A 142 24.17 5.15 21.76
C GLU A 142 22.68 4.89 22.03
N ASP A 143 22.45 3.98 22.97
CA ASP A 143 21.27 3.74 23.79
C ASP A 143 19.91 3.50 23.11
N GLY A 144 19.30 2.36 23.46
CA GLY A 144 18.01 1.83 22.99
C GLY A 144 16.75 2.66 23.30
N GLU A 145 16.86 3.97 23.52
CA GLU A 145 15.73 4.89 23.64
C GLU A 145 15.15 5.30 22.28
N GLU A 146 15.98 5.49 21.24
CA GLU A 146 15.51 5.88 19.89
C GLU A 146 14.67 4.77 19.23
N LEU A 147 15.14 3.52 19.30
CA LEU A 147 14.41 2.34 18.82
C LEU A 147 13.06 2.18 19.52
N ASN A 148 13.02 2.38 20.83
CA ASN A 148 11.78 2.32 21.61
C ASN A 148 10.82 3.48 21.27
N LYS A 149 11.33 4.69 21.05
CA LYS A 149 10.49 5.84 20.60
C LYS A 149 9.88 5.60 19.22
N MET A 150 10.63 5.02 18.28
CA MET A 150 10.10 4.69 16.94
C MET A 150 9.05 3.57 16.99
N MET A 151 9.21 2.57 17.86
CA MET A 151 8.20 1.52 18.04
C MET A 151 6.93 2.06 18.71
N MET A 152 7.04 2.96 19.69
CA MET A 152 5.89 3.54 20.40
C MET A 152 5.12 4.61 19.61
N GLN A 153 5.73 5.29 18.64
CA GLN A 153 5.00 6.26 17.80
C GLN A 153 4.11 5.60 16.73
N ASN A 154 4.39 4.35 16.36
CA ASN A 154 3.64 3.63 15.33
C ASN A 154 2.36 2.93 15.84
N ASP A 155 2.17 2.83 17.16
CA ASP A 155 0.95 2.25 17.77
C ASP A 155 -0.24 3.23 17.81
N ARG A 156 -0.07 4.48 17.36
CA ARG A 156 -1.10 5.54 17.42
C ARG A 156 -2.02 5.66 16.21
N PHE A 157 -1.87 4.81 15.20
CA PHE A 157 -2.72 4.84 14.01
C PHE A 157 -3.33 3.46 13.74
N TRP A 158 -4.19 3.03 14.66
CA TRP A 158 -5.22 2.01 14.43
C TRP A 158 -6.60 2.64 14.62
#